data_AF-A0A968MSX3-F1
#
_entry.id   AF-A0A968MSX3-F1
#
_cell.length_a   1.000
_cell.length_b   1.000
_cell.length_c   1.000
_cell.angle_alpha   90.00
_cell.angle_beta   90.00
_cell.angle_gamma   90.00
#
_symmetry.space_group_name_H-M   'P 1'
#
loop_
_entity.id
_entity.type
_entity.pdbx_description
1 polymer ?
#
loop_
_entity_poly.entity_id
_entity_poly.type
_entity_poly.pdbx_seq_one_letter_code
_entity_poly.pdbx_strand_id
1 'polypeptide(L)'
;MRSKCAPGKFLRNKGIEAYGIERLIRRSTDYIFKADWLDYDFKPHYWGTVISNLSFALHFTNHHNRKDGDYILYARKYMEILNSLKPLGSFYYAPGLPYIEAYLPKEKYKATTQRINDDFSSTCVVSFMGTR
;
A
#
# COMPACT_ATOMS: atom_id res chain seq x y z
N MET A 1 0.23 16.16 5.48
CA MET A 1 -0.18 14.89 4.83
C MET A 1 1.05 13.99 4.86
N ARG A 2 1.03 12.91 5.65
CA ARG A 2 2.17 11.97 5.73
C ARG A 2 2.00 10.89 4.67
N SER A 3 2.91 10.84 3.71
CA SER A 3 2.90 9.88 2.61
C SER A 3 4.03 8.86 2.74
N LYS A 4 3.83 7.59 2.36
CA LYS A 4 4.88 6.56 2.43
C LYS A 4 5.13 5.89 1.07
N CYS A 5 6.36 5.93 0.55
CA CYS A 5 6.67 5.47 -0.82
C CYS A 5 8.16 5.16 -1.09
N ALA A 6 8.43 4.24 -2.04
CA ALA A 6 9.73 4.03 -2.67
C ALA A 6 10.28 5.28 -3.42
N PRO A 7 9.45 6.17 -4.01
CA PRO A 7 9.89 7.50 -4.48
C PRO A 7 9.99 8.57 -3.38
N GLY A 8 10.26 8.21 -2.12
CA GLY A 8 10.27 9.14 -0.98
C GLY A 8 11.06 10.43 -1.25
N LYS A 9 12.21 10.31 -1.92
CA LYS A 9 13.05 11.46 -2.31
C LYS A 9 12.35 12.43 -3.28
N PHE A 10 11.62 11.91 -4.27
CA PHE A 10 10.91 12.74 -5.25
C PHE A 10 9.80 13.57 -4.60
N LEU A 11 8.98 12.97 -3.73
CA LEU A 11 7.91 13.69 -3.04
C LEU A 11 8.47 14.75 -2.07
N ARG A 12 9.56 14.43 -1.35
CA ARG A 12 10.22 15.42 -0.48
C ARG A 12 10.79 16.60 -1.26
N ASN A 13 11.35 16.37 -2.45
CA ASN A 13 11.80 17.45 -3.34
C ASN A 13 10.66 18.37 -3.81
N LYS A 14 9.40 17.93 -3.67
CA LYS A 14 8.19 18.74 -3.93
C LYS A 14 7.61 19.37 -2.65
N GLY A 15 8.32 19.32 -1.52
CA GLY A 15 7.85 19.87 -0.24
C GLY A 15 6.85 18.99 0.50
N ILE A 16 6.64 17.74 0.06
CA ILE A 16 5.69 16.82 0.69
C ILE A 16 6.42 15.99 1.77
N GLU A 17 5.83 15.91 2.96
CA GLU A 17 6.33 15.04 4.03
C GLU A 17 6.15 13.55 3.64
N ALA A 18 7.23 12.93 3.17
CA ALA A 18 7.23 11.55 2.71
C ALA A 18 8.30 10.68 3.37
N TYR A 19 7.97 9.42 3.64
CA TYR A 19 8.86 8.41 4.21
C TYR A 19 8.96 7.19 3.30
N GLY A 20 10.08 6.49 3.27
CA GLY A 20 10.29 5.29 2.46
C GLY A 20 10.65 4.08 3.31
N ILE A 21 10.30 2.88 2.82
CA ILE A 21 10.94 1.64 3.23
C ILE A 21 11.74 1.14 2.04
N GLU A 22 12.99 0.76 2.29
CA GLU A 22 13.82 0.07 1.31
C GLU A 22 14.65 -1.00 2.04
N ARG A 23 14.60 -2.26 1.57
CA ARG A 23 15.29 -3.36 2.25
C ARG A 23 16.77 -3.43 1.90
N LEU A 24 17.16 -2.95 0.71
CA LEU A 24 18.50 -3.12 0.14
C LEU A 24 19.49 -1.99 0.50
N ILE A 25 19.05 -0.94 1.17
CA ILE A 25 19.95 0.14 1.59
C ILE A 25 20.89 -0.30 2.71
N ARG A 26 22.08 0.32 2.77
CA ARG A 26 23.08 -0.02 3.79
C ARG A 26 22.63 0.35 5.20
N ARG A 27 22.06 1.56 5.35
CA ARG A 27 21.58 2.14 6.62
C ARG A 27 20.38 3.04 6.36
N SER A 28 19.50 3.13 7.35
CA SER A 28 18.39 4.10 7.34
C SER A 28 18.90 5.54 7.27
N THR A 29 18.05 6.42 6.74
CA THR A 29 18.15 7.88 6.84
C THR A 29 16.94 8.40 7.60
N ASP A 30 16.84 9.72 7.79
CA ASP A 30 15.73 10.36 8.52
C ASP A 30 14.35 10.11 7.88
N TYR A 31 14.32 9.74 6.60
CA TYR A 31 13.09 9.56 5.84
C TYR A 31 13.09 8.32 4.94
N ILE A 32 14.14 7.48 4.96
CA ILE A 32 14.15 6.16 4.30
C ILE A 32 14.61 5.13 5.32
N PHE A 33 13.71 4.24 5.73
CA PHE A 33 13.98 3.22 6.72
C PHE A 33 14.42 1.92 6.04
N LYS A 34 15.51 1.33 6.55
CA LYS A 34 15.91 -0.02 6.15
C LYS A 34 14.98 -1.04 6.80
N ALA A 35 14.05 -1.59 6.04
CA ALA A 35 13.11 -2.60 6.51
C ALA A 35 12.56 -3.43 5.34
N ASP A 36 11.99 -4.60 5.62
CA ASP A 36 11.06 -5.24 4.71
C ASP A 36 9.65 -4.67 4.95
N TRP A 37 8.90 -4.40 3.89
CA TRP A 37 7.54 -3.89 4.02
C TRP A 37 6.58 -4.96 4.55
N LEU A 38 6.90 -6.24 4.33
CA LEU A 38 6.12 -7.36 4.86
C LEU A 38 6.30 -7.52 6.38
N ASP A 39 7.44 -7.09 6.93
CA ASP A 39 7.70 -7.14 8.38
C ASP A 39 7.45 -5.79 9.07
N TYR A 40 7.25 -4.72 8.30
CA TYR A 40 7.00 -3.40 8.86
C TYR A 40 5.64 -3.35 9.57
N ASP A 41 5.64 -2.76 10.77
CA ASP A 41 4.46 -2.54 11.61
C ASP A 41 3.73 -1.25 11.20
N PHE A 42 2.65 -1.40 10.44
CA PHE A 42 1.80 -0.31 9.99
C PHE A 42 0.81 0.10 11.07
N LYS A 43 1.24 1.05 11.92
CA LYS A 43 0.42 1.59 13.01
C LYS A 43 -0.97 2.07 12.54
N PRO A 44 -2.07 1.69 13.22
CA PRO A 44 -3.42 2.12 12.89
C PRO A 44 -3.57 3.64 12.81
N HIS A 45 -4.35 4.14 11.85
CA HIS A 45 -4.71 5.56 11.71
C HIS A 45 -3.53 6.55 11.68
N TYR A 46 -2.40 6.13 11.13
CA TYR A 46 -1.17 6.91 11.13
C TYR A 46 -0.89 7.58 9.78
N TRP A 47 -1.12 6.86 8.68
CA TRP A 47 -0.74 7.31 7.34
C TRP A 47 -1.87 8.06 6.64
N GLY A 48 -1.54 9.19 6.02
CA GLY A 48 -2.47 9.88 5.11
C GLY A 48 -2.53 9.16 3.77
N THR A 49 -1.36 8.85 3.21
CA THR A 49 -1.27 8.11 1.95
C THR A 49 -0.16 7.06 2.01
N VAL A 50 -0.46 5.86 1.55
CA VAL A 50 0.54 4.81 1.30
C VAL A 50 0.61 4.58 -0.21
N ILE A 51 1.81 4.39 -0.75
CA ILE A 51 2.03 4.13 -2.18
C ILE A 51 2.96 2.93 -2.32
N SER A 52 2.53 1.90 -3.05
CA SER A 52 3.34 0.73 -3.39
C SER A 52 3.23 0.42 -4.88
N ASN A 53 4.17 0.94 -5.67
CA ASN A 53 4.06 0.96 -7.13
C ASN A 53 4.10 -0.43 -7.80
N LEU A 54 4.80 -1.40 -7.19
CA LEU A 54 4.89 -2.76 -7.76
C LEU A 54 5.06 -3.82 -6.68
N SER A 55 5.84 -3.53 -5.65
CA SER A 55 6.22 -4.49 -4.62
C SER A 55 5.01 -5.17 -3.96
N PHE A 56 3.95 -4.43 -3.63
CA PHE A 56 2.76 -5.04 -3.04
C PHE A 56 2.04 -5.98 -4.03
N ALA A 57 1.61 -5.43 -5.17
CA ALA A 57 0.71 -6.14 -6.07
C ALA A 57 1.36 -7.36 -6.74
N LEU A 58 2.64 -7.24 -7.09
CA LEU A 58 3.41 -8.34 -7.68
C LEU A 58 3.62 -9.47 -6.69
N HIS A 59 4.05 -9.16 -5.46
CA HIS A 59 4.25 -10.19 -4.43
C HIS A 59 2.94 -10.88 -4.08
N PHE A 60 1.85 -10.12 -3.90
CA PHE A 60 0.53 -10.70 -3.64
C PHE A 60 0.14 -11.68 -4.75
N THR A 61 0.20 -11.24 -6.01
CA THR A 61 -0.18 -12.07 -7.16
C THR A 61 0.66 -13.33 -7.27
N ASN A 62 1.97 -13.22 -7.09
CA ASN A 62 2.87 -14.37 -7.17
C ASN A 62 2.58 -15.40 -6.08
N HIS A 63 2.33 -14.96 -4.84
CA HIS A 63 1.99 -15.86 -3.74
C HIS A 63 0.54 -16.38 -3.82
N HIS A 64 -0.36 -15.67 -4.47
CA HIS A 64 -1.72 -16.15 -4.73
C HIS A 64 -1.75 -17.27 -5.77
N ASN A 65 -0.93 -17.19 -6.80
CA ASN A 65 -0.95 -18.15 -7.91
C ASN A 65 -0.12 -19.42 -7.67
N ARG A 66 0.76 -19.42 -6.68
CA ARG A 66 1.66 -20.54 -6.37
C ARG A 66 1.00 -21.53 -5.42
N LYS A 67 1.17 -22.84 -5.68
CA LYS A 67 0.70 -23.91 -4.77
C LYS A 67 1.31 -23.82 -3.37
N ASP A 68 2.55 -23.34 -3.27
CA ASP A 68 3.31 -23.14 -2.04
C ASP A 68 3.31 -21.68 -1.56
N GLY A 69 2.48 -20.82 -2.15
CA GLY A 69 2.44 -19.40 -1.82
C GLY A 69 1.59 -19.08 -0.59
N ASP A 70 2.10 -18.20 0.27
CA ASP A 70 1.38 -17.72 1.46
C ASP A 70 0.52 -16.48 1.18
N TYR A 71 -0.55 -16.64 0.41
CA TYR A 71 -1.47 -15.53 0.11
C TYR A 71 -2.20 -14.98 1.35
N ILE A 72 -2.31 -15.77 2.42
CA ILE A 72 -2.96 -15.34 3.67
C ILE A 72 -2.10 -14.28 4.37
N LEU A 73 -0.78 -14.47 4.42
CA LEU A 73 0.15 -13.47 4.95
C LEU A 73 0.02 -12.13 4.21
N TYR A 74 -0.04 -12.18 2.88
CA TYR A 74 -0.20 -10.97 2.06
C TYR A 74 -1.58 -10.32 2.22
N ALA A 75 -2.65 -11.11 2.38
CA ALA A 75 -3.98 -10.60 2.70
C ALA A 75 -4.01 -9.91 4.07
N ARG A 76 -3.34 -10.48 5.08
CA ARG A 76 -3.22 -9.85 6.41
C ARG A 76 -2.44 -8.55 6.33
N LYS A 77 -1.31 -8.53 5.65
CA LYS A 77 -0.51 -7.30 5.47
C LYS A 77 -1.28 -6.23 4.70
N TYR A 78 -2.06 -6.63 3.69
CA TYR A 78 -2.95 -5.71 2.97
C TYR A 78 -3.94 -5.04 3.93
N MET A 79 -4.63 -5.82 4.76
CA MET A 79 -5.56 -5.28 5.75
C MET A 79 -4.86 -4.42 6.81
N GLU A 80 -3.65 -4.77 7.22
CA GLU A 80 -2.82 -3.96 8.12
C GLU A 80 -2.51 -2.58 7.50
N ILE A 81 -2.09 -2.54 6.23
CA ILE A 81 -1.87 -1.30 5.49
C ILE A 81 -3.16 -0.47 5.43
N LEU A 82 -4.29 -1.09 5.10
CA LEU A 82 -5.57 -0.38 5.02
C LEU A 82 -6.01 0.18 6.39
N ASN A 83 -5.85 -0.59 7.47
CA ASN A 83 -6.16 -0.14 8.84
C ASN A 83 -5.20 0.96 9.33
N SER A 84 -4.00 1.06 8.75
CA SER A 84 -3.03 2.12 9.04
C SER A 84 -3.42 3.48 8.47
N LEU A 85 -4.38 3.51 7.54
CA LEU A 85 -4.87 4.74 6.94
C LEU A 85 -5.67 5.55 7.96
N LYS A 86 -5.43 6.85 7.97
CA LYS A 86 -6.32 7.83 8.60
C LYS A 86 -7.68 7.80 7.88
N PRO A 87 -8.76 8.31 8.51
CA PRO A 87 -9.99 8.63 7.80
C PRO A 87 -9.70 9.46 6.55
N LEU A 88 -10.30 9.08 5.41
CA LEU A 88 -10.04 9.64 4.08
C LEU A 88 -8.59 9.45 3.57
N GLY A 89 -7.80 8.66 4.27
CA GLY A 89 -6.49 8.22 3.82
C GLY A 89 -6.60 7.20 2.70
N SER A 90 -5.52 7.08 1.93
CA SER A 90 -5.54 6.37 0.65
C SER A 90 -4.36 5.42 0.50
N PHE A 91 -4.59 4.23 -0.05
CA PHE A 91 -3.52 3.32 -0.49
C PHE A 91 -3.53 3.20 -2.02
N TYR A 92 -2.43 3.59 -2.65
CA TYR A 92 -2.22 3.47 -4.08
C TYR A 92 -1.26 2.31 -4.40
N TYR A 93 -1.61 1.48 -5.37
CA TYR A 93 -0.74 0.44 -5.88
C TYR A 93 -1.03 0.10 -7.35
N ALA A 94 -0.06 -0.55 -8.00
CA ALA A 94 -0.19 -1.04 -9.36
C ALA A 94 0.54 -2.40 -9.52
N PRO A 95 0.06 -3.31 -10.38
CA PRO A 95 -1.25 -3.29 -11.03
C PRO A 95 -2.41 -3.42 -10.03
N GLY A 96 -3.63 -3.13 -10.47
CA GLY A 96 -4.84 -3.39 -9.69
C GLY A 96 -5.08 -4.89 -9.48
N LEU A 97 -5.70 -5.25 -8.35
CA LEU A 97 -5.97 -6.63 -7.94
C LEU A 97 -7.48 -6.83 -7.70
N PRO A 98 -8.31 -6.94 -8.74
CA PRO A 98 -9.78 -6.99 -8.59
C PRO A 98 -10.26 -8.11 -7.66
N TYR A 99 -9.52 -9.22 -7.62
CA TYR A 99 -9.84 -10.41 -6.83
C TYR A 99 -9.67 -10.24 -5.32
N ILE A 100 -8.98 -9.20 -4.84
CA ILE A 100 -9.00 -8.83 -3.40
C ILE A 100 -9.86 -7.61 -3.14
N GLU A 101 -9.91 -6.68 -4.09
CA GLU A 101 -10.66 -5.43 -4.00
C GLU A 101 -12.16 -5.69 -3.87
N ALA A 102 -12.68 -6.71 -4.54
CA ALA A 102 -14.10 -7.10 -4.51
C ALA A 102 -14.58 -7.53 -3.11
N TYR A 103 -13.68 -7.95 -2.23
CA TYR A 103 -14.01 -8.44 -0.88
C TYR A 103 -13.83 -7.38 0.20
N LEU A 104 -13.47 -6.15 -0.16
CA LEU A 104 -13.33 -5.07 0.81
C LEU A 104 -14.70 -4.70 1.42
N PRO A 105 -14.78 -4.53 2.75
CA PRO A 105 -15.99 -4.03 3.40
C PRO A 105 -16.32 -2.62 2.90
N LYS A 106 -17.43 -2.49 2.15
CA LYS A 106 -17.82 -1.26 1.44
C LYS A 106 -18.14 -0.10 2.38
N GLU A 107 -18.50 -0.42 3.62
CA GLU A 107 -18.76 0.53 4.70
C GLU A 107 -17.47 1.14 5.28
N LYS A 108 -16.30 0.54 4.99
CA LYS A 108 -14.99 1.03 5.45
C LYS A 108 -14.08 1.50 4.33
N TYR A 109 -14.20 0.93 3.14
CA TYR A 109 -13.27 1.15 2.04
C TYR A 109 -13.95 1.28 0.69
N LYS A 110 -13.38 2.12 -0.18
CA LYS A 110 -13.73 2.19 -1.61
C LYS A 110 -12.47 1.99 -2.43
N ALA A 111 -12.43 0.90 -3.19
CA ALA A 111 -11.45 0.68 -4.23
C ALA A 111 -11.92 1.35 -5.54
N THR A 112 -11.04 2.07 -6.20
CA THR A 112 -11.23 2.61 -7.55
C THR A 112 -10.03 2.24 -8.38
N THR A 113 -10.27 1.49 -9.46
CA THR A 113 -9.24 1.03 -10.38
C THR A 113 -9.30 1.83 -11.66
N GLN A 114 -8.20 2.50 -11.99
CA GLN A 114 -8.03 3.21 -13.25
C GLN A 114 -7.19 2.35 -14.19
N ARG A 115 -7.76 2.00 -15.34
CA ARG A 115 -7.00 1.41 -16.44
C ARG A 115 -6.23 2.51 -17.16
N ILE A 116 -4.93 2.31 -17.34
CA ILE A 116 -4.05 3.25 -18.04
C ILE A 116 -3.95 2.86 -19.51
N ASN A 117 -3.79 1.57 -19.79
CA ASN A 117 -3.88 0.97 -21.13
C ASN A 117 -4.21 -0.52 -21.01
N ASP A 118 -4.00 -1.30 -22.07
CA ASP A 118 -4.39 -2.70 -22.06
C ASP A 118 -3.66 -3.54 -21.01
N ASP A 119 -2.41 -3.19 -20.73
CA ASP A 119 -1.50 -3.95 -19.86
C ASP A 119 -1.35 -3.34 -18.46
N PHE A 120 -1.65 -2.04 -18.30
CA PHE A 120 -1.39 -1.31 -17.07
C PHE A 120 -2.68 -0.77 -16.43
N SER A 121 -2.78 -0.97 -15.12
CA SER A 121 -3.81 -0.41 -14.26
C SER A 121 -3.21 0.07 -12.94
N SER A 122 -3.92 0.95 -12.24
CA SER A 122 -3.60 1.34 -10.87
C SER A 122 -4.87 1.34 -10.04
N THR A 123 -4.75 0.97 -8.77
CA THR A 123 -5.86 1.01 -7.82
C THR A 123 -5.57 2.00 -6.71
N CYS A 124 -6.58 2.78 -6.36
CA CYS A 124 -6.64 3.56 -5.13
C CYS A 124 -7.71 2.99 -4.21
N VAL A 125 -7.34 2.64 -2.99
CA VAL A 125 -8.28 2.30 -1.92
C VAL A 125 -8.34 3.45 -0.93
N VAL A 126 -9.53 4.04 -0.76
CA VAL A 126 -9.76 5.12 0.21
C VAL A 126 -10.48 4.56 1.43
N SER A 127 -10.03 4.93 2.62
CA SER A 127 -10.66 4.59 3.90
C SER A 127 -11.72 5.63 4.28
N PHE A 128 -12.85 5.16 4.83
CA PHE A 128 -13.90 5.99 5.42
C PHE A 128 -13.99 5.77 6.92
N MET A 129 -14.55 6.75 7.64
CA MET A 129 -15.08 6.45 8.96
C MET A 129 -16.30 5.56 8.77
N GLY A 130 -16.26 4.33 9.30
CA GLY A 130 -17.47 3.53 9.40
C GLY A 130 -18.49 4.31 10.22
N THR A 131 -19.66 4.57 9.64
CA THR A 131 -20.84 4.95 10.41
C THR A 131 -21.12 3.81 11.37
N ARG A 132 -20.99 4.08 12.68
CA ARG A 132 -21.41 3.15 13.73
C ARG A 132 -22.92 2.95 13.70
#